data_AF-Q59ZX3-F1
#
_entry.id   AF-Q59ZX3-F1
#
_cell.length_a   1.000
_cell.length_b   1.000
_cell.length_c   1.000
_cell.angle_alpha   90.00
_cell.angle_beta   90.00
_cell.angle_gamma   90.00
#
_symmetry.space_group_name_H-M   'P 1'
#
loop_
_entity.id
_entity.type
_entity.pdbx_description
1 polymer ?
#
loop_
_entity_poly.entity_id
_entity_poly.type
_entity_poly.pdbx_seq_one_letter_code
_entity_poly.pdbx_strand_id
1 'polypeptide(L)'
;MKITNTLLNAAALLAVTEAATITKFFTASTQTLFVTQTSQTVVATKSFVETIYSAPPKQLTSKTQDSTSPTTSSVNSLTSSSATSYVETTTPAPSSSTLTTSTISSSTASEDSDATPTADVEFAEEILKEHNVKRALHGVPALSWSNKLAEYAQDYANTGFDCSNLNLKHSGGPYGENLAAGYMGGISPVDAWYDEISMVDWNNVDFTESTGHFTQLVWRSTTQVGCAKMMCSTAWRQITVCEYLPRGNVIGLNVTSGHSYFVDNVLPPLK
;
A
#
# COMPACT_ATOMS: atom_id res chain seq x y z
N MET A 1 7.46 -56.48 -4.91
CA MET A 1 7.83 -57.52 -3.91
C MET A 1 7.73 -56.88 -2.52
N LYS A 2 7.58 -57.66 -1.44
CA LYS A 2 7.39 -57.18 -0.03
C LYS A 2 8.55 -56.23 0.39
N ILE A 3 8.49 -55.33 1.38
CA ILE A 3 8.15 -55.51 2.82
C ILE A 3 7.77 -54.15 3.46
N THR A 4 6.87 -54.26 4.42
CA THR A 4 6.31 -53.34 5.43
C THR A 4 7.25 -52.83 6.54
N ASN A 5 7.11 -51.54 6.88
CA ASN A 5 6.85 -50.96 8.22
C ASN A 5 7.62 -51.41 9.49
N THR A 6 8.17 -50.46 10.28
CA THR A 6 8.37 -50.60 11.75
C THR A 6 8.42 -49.22 12.44
N LEU A 7 7.72 -49.08 13.57
CA LEU A 7 7.68 -47.90 14.47
C LEU A 7 8.64 -48.08 15.67
N LEU A 8 9.03 -46.99 16.34
CA LEU A 8 9.54 -47.03 17.72
C LEU A 8 9.10 -45.83 18.57
N ASN A 9 8.83 -46.09 19.86
CA ASN A 9 8.28 -45.20 20.89
C ASN A 9 9.32 -44.16 21.37
N ALA A 10 9.00 -42.88 21.64
CA ALA A 10 8.11 -42.26 22.65
C ALA A 10 8.74 -42.12 24.07
N ALA A 11 8.73 -40.89 24.59
CA ALA A 11 8.94 -40.55 26.01
C ALA A 11 8.16 -39.25 26.33
N ALA A 12 7.45 -39.22 27.46
CA ALA A 12 6.61 -38.09 27.88
C ALA A 12 7.15 -37.45 29.16
N LEU A 13 6.91 -36.15 29.33
CA LEU A 13 7.15 -35.44 30.59
C LEU A 13 5.94 -34.55 30.91
N LEU A 14 5.44 -34.64 32.15
CA LEU A 14 4.26 -33.87 32.58
C LEU A 14 4.64 -32.43 32.94
N ALA A 15 3.77 -31.48 32.59
CA ALA A 15 3.73 -30.15 33.18
C ALA A 15 2.29 -29.84 33.59
N VAL A 16 2.11 -29.33 34.82
CA VAL A 16 0.81 -28.97 35.40
C VAL A 16 0.65 -27.45 35.32
N THR A 17 -0.47 -26.95 34.81
CA THR A 17 -0.80 -25.52 34.80
C THR A 17 -2.22 -25.29 35.31
N GLU A 18 -2.34 -24.41 36.30
CA GLU A 18 -3.61 -24.01 36.90
C GLU A 18 -4.34 -23.01 35.99
N ALA A 19 -5.66 -23.12 35.90
CA ALA A 19 -6.49 -22.20 35.12
C ALA A 19 -7.08 -21.10 36.01
N ALA A 20 -6.83 -19.84 35.67
CA ALA A 20 -7.47 -18.70 36.33
C ALA A 20 -8.86 -18.43 35.69
N THR A 21 -9.91 -18.40 36.52
CA THR A 21 -11.27 -18.03 36.08
C THR A 21 -11.51 -16.55 36.35
N ILE A 22 -11.84 -15.77 35.32
CA ILE A 22 -12.27 -14.37 35.45
C ILE A 22 -13.79 -14.30 35.27
N THR A 23 -14.50 -13.97 36.35
CA THR A 23 -15.94 -13.68 36.32
C THR A 23 -16.14 -12.17 36.19
N LYS A 24 -16.75 -11.71 35.09
CA LYS A 24 -17.20 -10.31 34.94
C LYS A 24 -18.69 -10.21 35.23
N PHE A 25 -19.08 -9.23 36.03
CA PHE A 25 -20.48 -8.96 36.36
C PHE A 25 -21.03 -7.81 35.51
N PHE A 26 -22.19 -8.03 34.90
CA PHE A 26 -23.00 -6.96 34.29
C PHE A 26 -24.34 -6.92 35.03
N THR A 27 -24.70 -5.76 35.57
CA THR A 27 -25.98 -5.54 36.24
C THR A 27 -26.83 -4.58 35.42
N ALA A 28 -27.91 -5.12 34.85
CA ALA A 28 -29.00 -4.37 34.25
C ALA A 28 -30.32 -4.85 34.88
N SER A 29 -31.36 -4.02 34.84
CA SER A 29 -32.63 -4.26 35.53
C SER A 29 -33.18 -5.68 35.30
N THR A 30 -33.51 -6.36 36.40
CA THR A 30 -34.34 -7.58 36.47
C THR A 30 -33.81 -8.90 35.86
N GLN A 31 -32.61 -8.98 35.27
CA GLN A 31 -31.99 -10.29 34.93
C GLN A 31 -30.47 -10.32 35.18
N THR A 32 -29.97 -11.43 35.73
CA THR A 32 -28.53 -11.69 35.93
C THR A 32 -28.11 -12.84 35.00
N LEU A 33 -27.11 -12.58 34.15
CA LEU A 33 -26.52 -13.57 33.25
C LEU A 33 -25.08 -13.86 33.69
N PHE A 34 -24.74 -15.15 33.80
CA PHE A 34 -23.41 -15.61 34.18
C PHE A 34 -22.64 -16.05 32.93
N VAL A 35 -21.46 -15.47 32.71
CA VAL A 35 -20.52 -15.90 31.67
C VAL A 35 -19.16 -16.12 32.31
N THR A 36 -18.78 -17.39 32.50
CA THR A 36 -17.44 -17.80 32.91
C THR A 36 -16.61 -18.16 31.67
N GLN A 37 -15.54 -17.42 31.42
CA GLN A 37 -14.54 -17.76 30.41
C GLN A 37 -13.32 -18.38 31.10
N THR A 38 -12.92 -19.58 30.65
CA THR A 38 -11.70 -20.25 31.09
C THR A 38 -10.65 -20.12 30.01
N SER A 39 -9.57 -19.39 30.29
CA SER A 39 -8.38 -19.33 29.42
C SER A 39 -7.32 -20.26 29.99
N GLN A 40 -6.76 -21.14 29.15
CA GLN A 40 -5.59 -21.94 29.50
C GLN A 40 -4.33 -21.31 28.90
N THR A 41 -3.29 -21.16 29.72
CA THR A 41 -1.99 -20.65 29.27
C THR A 41 -1.14 -21.80 28.75
N VAL A 42 -0.98 -21.90 27.44
CA VAL A 42 -0.07 -22.88 26.81
C VAL A 42 1.34 -22.30 26.76
N VAL A 43 2.25 -22.85 27.56
CA VAL A 43 3.68 -22.53 27.50
C VAL A 43 4.32 -23.32 26.35
N ALA A 44 4.51 -22.68 25.20
CA ALA A 44 5.14 -23.31 24.04
C ALA A 44 6.68 -23.31 24.15
N THR A 45 7.26 -24.48 24.42
CA THR A 45 8.71 -24.72 24.32
C THR A 45 9.16 -24.77 22.86
N LYS A 46 10.31 -24.15 22.54
CA LYS A 46 10.85 -24.07 21.17
C LYS A 46 11.18 -25.44 20.55
N SER A 47 10.31 -25.94 19.68
CA SER A 47 10.72 -26.68 18.48
C SER A 47 9.60 -26.74 17.44
N PHE A 48 9.87 -26.20 16.25
CA PHE A 48 9.25 -26.55 14.95
C PHE A 48 7.72 -26.73 14.91
N VAL A 49 6.99 -25.70 14.45
CA VAL A 49 5.61 -25.83 13.94
C VAL A 49 5.50 -25.09 12.61
N GLU A 50 4.88 -25.77 11.64
CA GLU A 50 4.71 -25.31 10.27
C GLU A 50 3.73 -24.15 10.14
N THR A 51 3.96 -23.31 9.14
CA THR A 51 3.09 -22.19 8.76
C THR A 51 1.75 -22.69 8.23
N ILE A 52 0.69 -22.62 9.03
CA ILE A 52 -0.69 -22.75 8.55
C ILE A 52 -1.26 -21.34 8.33
N TYR A 53 -1.08 -20.80 7.12
CA TYR A 53 -1.84 -19.65 6.65
C TYR A 53 -3.25 -20.11 6.24
N SER A 54 -4.28 -19.73 7.02
CA SER A 54 -5.66 -19.74 6.51
C SER A 54 -5.89 -18.49 5.66
N ALA A 55 -6.24 -18.70 4.39
CA ALA A 55 -6.63 -17.62 3.49
C ALA A 55 -7.94 -16.95 3.98
N PRO A 56 -8.09 -15.60 3.86
CA PRO A 56 -9.35 -14.93 4.10
C PRO A 56 -10.42 -15.33 3.06
N PRO A 57 -11.72 -15.27 3.42
CA PRO A 57 -12.80 -15.66 2.51
C PRO A 57 -12.96 -14.63 1.38
N LYS A 58 -13.03 -15.11 0.12
CA LYS A 58 -13.41 -14.27 -1.03
C LYS A 58 -14.82 -13.71 -0.83
N GLN A 59 -14.97 -12.40 -0.88
CA GLN A 59 -16.30 -11.77 -0.85
C GLN A 59 -17.00 -11.98 -2.19
N LEU A 60 -18.23 -12.49 -2.14
CA LEU A 60 -19.03 -12.83 -3.30
C LEU A 60 -20.01 -11.70 -3.60
N THR A 61 -19.91 -11.04 -4.76
CA THR A 61 -20.94 -10.13 -5.28
C THR A 61 -21.36 -10.52 -6.70
N SER A 62 -22.66 -10.43 -6.96
CA SER A 62 -23.39 -11.20 -7.99
C SER A 62 -23.37 -10.62 -9.41
N LYS A 63 -23.34 -11.50 -10.42
CA LYS A 63 -23.59 -11.22 -11.84
C LYS A 63 -25.03 -11.52 -12.26
N THR A 64 -25.65 -10.61 -13.03
CA THR A 64 -26.73 -10.79 -14.05
C THR A 64 -27.09 -9.39 -14.61
N GLN A 65 -27.61 -9.13 -15.81
CA GLN A 65 -27.83 -9.81 -17.12
C GLN A 65 -28.28 -8.72 -18.13
N ASP A 66 -28.27 -8.78 -19.47
CA ASP A 66 -27.71 -9.68 -20.51
C ASP A 66 -27.76 -8.95 -21.90
N SER A 67 -27.30 -9.58 -23.00
CA SER A 67 -27.61 -9.28 -24.42
C SER A 67 -27.06 -7.98 -25.06
N THR A 68 -26.69 -7.86 -26.35
CA THR A 68 -26.60 -8.84 -27.48
C THR A 68 -25.65 -8.31 -28.58
N SER A 69 -25.09 -9.22 -29.39
CA SER A 69 -24.30 -8.98 -30.63
C SER A 69 -25.25 -8.87 -31.88
N PRO A 70 -24.85 -8.82 -33.19
CA PRO A 70 -23.50 -8.83 -33.81
C PRO A 70 -23.22 -7.95 -35.08
N THR A 71 -21.92 -7.75 -35.34
CA THR A 71 -21.15 -7.83 -36.61
C THR A 71 -21.80 -7.61 -38.00
N THR A 72 -21.25 -6.69 -38.83
CA THR A 72 -20.50 -7.02 -40.09
C THR A 72 -19.89 -5.79 -40.82
N SER A 73 -18.64 -5.97 -41.28
CA SER A 73 -17.97 -5.58 -42.55
C SER A 73 -18.48 -4.36 -43.39
N SER A 74 -17.68 -3.60 -44.16
CA SER A 74 -16.44 -3.93 -44.93
C SER A 74 -15.80 -2.65 -45.53
N VAL A 75 -14.46 -2.63 -45.81
CA VAL A 75 -13.68 -1.80 -46.81
C VAL A 75 -13.96 -0.27 -46.95
N ASN A 76 -13.01 0.61 -47.32
CA ASN A 76 -11.84 0.46 -48.20
C ASN A 76 -10.75 1.54 -47.95
N SER A 77 -9.58 1.34 -48.55
CA SER A 77 -8.38 2.20 -48.56
C SER A 77 -8.51 3.58 -49.23
N LEU A 78 -7.63 4.55 -48.89
CA LEU A 78 -6.70 5.21 -49.84
C LEU A 78 -5.69 6.20 -49.19
N THR A 79 -4.65 6.57 -49.96
CA THR A 79 -3.36 7.20 -49.59
C THR A 79 -3.23 8.70 -49.92
N SER A 80 -2.27 9.41 -49.28
CA SER A 80 -1.35 10.47 -49.82
C SER A 80 -0.91 11.41 -48.66
N SER A 81 0.36 11.53 -48.22
CA SER A 81 1.65 11.87 -48.86
C SER A 81 1.93 13.38 -49.07
N SER A 82 2.90 13.93 -48.30
CA SER A 82 3.94 14.96 -48.62
C SER A 82 4.44 15.62 -47.31
N ALA A 83 5.73 15.67 -46.93
CA ALA A 83 6.89 16.39 -47.54
C ALA A 83 6.66 17.93 -47.56
N THR A 84 7.57 18.88 -47.29
CA THR A 84 9.04 18.97 -47.00
C THR A 84 9.30 20.41 -46.46
N SER A 85 10.41 20.87 -45.87
CA SER A 85 11.76 20.35 -45.51
C SER A 85 12.38 21.23 -44.39
N TYR A 86 13.64 20.99 -43.98
CA TYR A 86 14.44 21.87 -43.12
C TYR A 86 15.24 22.92 -43.92
N VAL A 87 15.58 24.05 -43.30
CA VAL A 87 16.66 24.97 -43.73
C VAL A 87 17.46 25.40 -42.49
N GLU A 88 18.78 25.33 -42.60
CA GLU A 88 19.78 25.63 -41.57
C GLU A 88 20.67 26.79 -42.05
N THR A 89 20.93 27.82 -41.23
CA THR A 89 21.91 28.88 -41.56
C THR A 89 22.49 29.56 -40.31
N THR A 90 23.61 29.00 -39.85
CA THR A 90 24.86 29.66 -39.38
C THR A 90 24.90 31.15 -38.92
N THR A 91 25.26 31.32 -37.62
CA THR A 91 26.54 31.96 -37.11
C THR A 91 26.66 33.52 -37.12
N PRO A 92 27.54 34.18 -36.32
CA PRO A 92 27.57 34.33 -34.84
C PRO A 92 27.57 35.82 -34.35
N ALA A 93 27.72 36.05 -33.03
CA ALA A 93 27.77 37.37 -32.36
C ALA A 93 29.08 38.19 -32.58
N PRO A 94 29.16 39.48 -32.15
CA PRO A 94 29.85 39.75 -30.87
C PRO A 94 29.43 40.99 -30.02
N SER A 95 29.62 40.85 -28.70
CA SER A 95 30.19 41.79 -27.69
C SER A 95 29.64 43.20 -27.34
N SER A 96 29.68 43.48 -26.02
CA SER A 96 29.57 44.79 -25.30
C SER A 96 28.14 45.38 -25.17
N SER A 97 27.70 45.97 -24.04
CA SER A 97 28.46 46.59 -22.92
C SER A 97 27.69 46.66 -21.58
N THR A 98 28.41 46.47 -20.46
CA THR A 98 28.30 47.13 -19.11
C THR A 98 27.01 47.22 -18.26
N LEU A 99 27.14 46.74 -17.01
CA LEU A 99 26.61 47.28 -15.70
C LEU A 99 25.08 47.14 -15.45
N THR A 100 24.56 46.86 -14.24
CA THR A 100 25.02 47.28 -12.89
C THR A 100 24.57 46.33 -11.75
N THR A 101 25.36 46.34 -10.66
CA THR A 101 25.26 45.76 -9.30
C THR A 101 23.89 45.57 -8.60
N SER A 102 23.71 44.42 -7.90
CA SER A 102 23.12 44.21 -6.53
C SER A 102 23.02 42.69 -6.26
N THR A 103 23.96 41.99 -5.59
CA THR A 103 24.24 41.93 -4.13
C THR A 103 23.04 41.51 -3.26
N ILE A 104 23.04 40.27 -2.72
CA ILE A 104 22.83 39.89 -1.30
C ILE A 104 22.91 38.35 -1.12
N SER A 105 23.40 37.95 0.06
CA SER A 105 23.53 36.64 0.75
C SER A 105 22.67 35.45 0.27
N SER A 106 23.11 34.18 0.29
CA SER A 106 23.91 33.41 1.27
C SER A 106 23.16 33.02 2.56
N SER A 107 22.53 31.84 2.52
CA SER A 107 22.19 30.98 3.67
C SER A 107 21.90 29.58 3.09
N THR A 108 22.83 28.63 3.17
CA THR A 108 22.96 27.64 4.26
C THR A 108 21.81 26.65 4.27
N ALA A 109 22.12 25.38 4.01
CA ALA A 109 21.18 24.28 4.10
C ALA A 109 20.69 24.08 5.54
N SER A 110 19.39 23.82 5.69
CA SER A 110 18.78 23.31 6.90
C SER A 110 18.03 22.03 6.54
N GLU A 111 18.59 20.89 6.94
CA GLU A 111 17.94 19.59 6.86
C GLU A 111 16.72 19.62 7.78
N ASP A 112 15.52 19.61 7.20
CA ASP A 112 14.25 19.65 7.93
C ASP A 112 14.01 18.31 8.62
N SER A 113 14.67 18.15 9.77
CA SER A 113 14.55 17.00 10.67
C SER A 113 13.35 17.21 11.59
N ASP A 114 12.15 17.18 11.00
CA ASP A 114 10.85 17.31 11.69
C ASP A 114 10.60 16.09 12.60
N ALA A 115 11.29 16.07 13.74
CA ALA A 115 11.45 14.91 14.61
C ALA A 115 10.54 14.97 15.84
N THR A 116 9.22 14.98 15.62
CA THR A 116 8.29 14.36 16.58
C THR A 116 8.35 12.83 16.33
N PRO A 117 8.78 11.99 17.28
CA PRO A 117 8.84 10.55 17.06
C PRO A 117 7.44 9.99 16.78
N THR A 118 7.34 9.09 15.80
CA THR A 118 6.13 8.27 15.65
C THR A 118 5.85 7.51 16.94
N ALA A 119 4.60 7.51 17.40
CA ALA A 119 4.22 6.84 18.63
C ALA A 119 4.45 5.31 18.58
N ASP A 120 4.48 4.74 17.36
CA ASP A 120 4.81 3.35 17.08
C ASP A 120 5.98 3.30 16.07
N VAL A 121 7.20 3.33 16.58
CA VAL A 121 8.44 3.31 15.79
C VAL A 121 8.62 1.97 15.08
N GLU A 122 8.27 0.84 15.72
CA GLU A 122 8.40 -0.49 15.13
C GLU A 122 7.50 -0.63 13.89
N PHE A 123 6.25 -0.18 13.97
CA PHE A 123 5.36 -0.12 12.81
C PHE A 123 5.87 0.79 11.70
N ALA A 124 6.38 1.99 12.04
CA ALA A 124 6.89 2.94 11.06
C ALA A 124 8.11 2.39 10.30
N GLU A 125 9.06 1.76 11.02
CA GLU A 125 10.21 1.10 10.41
C GLU A 125 9.80 -0.10 9.54
N GLU A 126 8.89 -0.96 10.04
CA GLU A 126 8.41 -2.14 9.34
C GLU A 126 7.70 -1.76 8.03
N ILE A 127 6.74 -0.84 8.09
CA ILE A 127 5.92 -0.48 6.92
C ILE A 127 6.73 0.29 5.87
N LEU A 128 7.64 1.18 6.28
CA LEU A 128 8.54 1.88 5.36
C LEU A 128 9.52 0.91 4.68
N LYS A 129 10.07 -0.04 5.45
CA LYS A 129 10.96 -1.06 4.92
C LYS A 129 10.25 -1.90 3.86
N GLU A 130 9.02 -2.34 4.10
CA GLU A 130 8.31 -3.18 3.13
C GLU A 130 7.96 -2.40 1.86
N HIS A 131 7.52 -1.13 1.97
CA HIS A 131 7.37 -0.24 0.80
C HIS A 131 8.64 -0.20 -0.05
N ASN A 132 9.80 -0.05 0.60
CA ASN A 132 11.08 0.07 -0.07
C ASN A 132 11.59 -1.26 -0.65
N VAL A 133 11.27 -2.40 -0.03
CA VAL A 133 11.47 -3.74 -0.62
C VAL A 133 10.67 -3.88 -1.90
N LYS A 134 9.37 -3.57 -1.87
CA LYS A 134 8.51 -3.65 -3.07
C LYS A 134 8.97 -2.70 -4.18
N ARG A 135 9.26 -1.44 -3.84
CA ARG A 135 9.72 -0.41 -4.81
C ARG A 135 11.04 -0.77 -5.48
N ALA A 136 11.96 -1.42 -4.76
CA ALA A 136 13.21 -1.91 -5.35
C ALA A 136 12.98 -2.92 -6.48
N LEU A 137 11.91 -3.73 -6.42
CA LEU A 137 11.55 -4.69 -7.48
C LEU A 137 11.17 -3.99 -8.80
N HIS A 138 10.84 -2.70 -8.77
CA HIS A 138 10.47 -1.89 -9.94
C HIS A 138 11.56 -0.89 -10.35
N GLY A 139 12.72 -0.89 -9.66
CA GLY A 139 13.80 0.06 -9.92
C GLY A 139 13.44 1.54 -9.67
N VAL A 140 12.38 1.82 -8.91
CA VAL A 140 11.99 3.18 -8.53
C VAL A 140 12.68 3.59 -7.21
N PRO A 141 12.93 4.89 -6.96
CA PRO A 141 13.62 5.33 -5.75
C PRO A 141 12.87 4.92 -4.46
N ALA A 142 13.64 4.63 -3.41
CA ALA A 142 13.08 4.41 -2.07
C ALA A 142 12.37 5.67 -1.55
N LEU A 143 11.32 5.47 -0.77
CA LEU A 143 10.63 6.51 -0.01
C LEU A 143 11.38 6.79 1.29
N SER A 144 11.34 8.03 1.76
CA SER A 144 11.64 8.39 3.15
C SER A 144 10.36 8.45 3.99
N TRP A 145 10.50 8.32 5.31
CA TRP A 145 9.41 8.61 6.23
C TRP A 145 9.11 10.11 6.29
N SER A 146 7.87 10.47 6.63
CA SER A 146 7.47 11.84 6.95
C SER A 146 6.52 11.84 8.14
N ASN A 147 6.95 12.45 9.26
CA ASN A 147 6.16 12.48 10.48
C ASN A 147 4.85 13.26 10.30
N LYS A 148 4.90 14.40 9.59
CA LYS A 148 3.70 15.14 9.17
C LYS A 148 2.67 14.31 8.39
N LEU A 149 3.10 13.39 7.51
CA LEU A 149 2.18 12.48 6.81
C LEU A 149 1.63 11.41 7.75
N ALA A 150 2.44 10.91 8.68
CA ALA A 150 2.03 9.93 9.68
C ALA A 150 1.04 10.52 10.70
N GLU A 151 1.23 11.77 11.12
CA GLU A 151 0.28 12.52 11.97
C GLU A 151 -1.07 12.69 11.25
N TYR A 152 -1.07 13.13 9.98
CA TYR A 152 -2.30 13.22 9.19
C TYR A 152 -2.99 11.86 9.03
N ALA A 153 -2.23 10.80 8.73
CA ALA A 153 -2.73 9.43 8.65
C ALA A 153 -3.32 8.96 9.99
N GLN A 154 -2.73 9.37 11.12
CA GLN A 154 -3.17 8.99 12.47
C GLN A 154 -4.46 9.71 12.87
N ASP A 155 -4.57 11.01 12.56
CA ASP A 155 -5.79 11.79 12.73
C ASP A 155 -6.93 11.20 11.90
N TYR A 156 -6.66 10.82 10.64
CA TYR A 156 -7.68 10.17 9.81
C TYR A 156 -8.03 8.76 10.29
N ALA A 157 -7.06 7.95 10.72
CA ALA A 157 -7.31 6.65 11.32
C ALA A 157 -8.23 6.75 12.56
N ASN A 158 -8.05 7.79 13.39
CA ASN A 158 -8.83 8.03 14.61
C ASN A 158 -10.24 8.60 14.36
N THR A 159 -10.50 9.22 13.20
CA THR A 159 -11.74 10.00 12.97
C THR A 159 -12.55 9.56 11.75
N GLY A 160 -11.92 8.89 10.77
CA GLY A 160 -12.54 8.51 9.50
C GLY A 160 -13.31 7.18 9.52
N PHE A 161 -13.10 6.33 10.52
CA PHE A 161 -13.59 4.94 10.52
C PHE A 161 -14.36 4.56 11.79
N ASP A 162 -15.44 3.81 11.61
CA ASP A 162 -16.16 3.10 12.68
C ASP A 162 -15.82 1.60 12.61
N CYS A 163 -15.13 1.08 13.62
CA CYS A 163 -14.82 -0.36 13.74
C CYS A 163 -16.06 -1.27 13.77
N SER A 164 -17.24 -0.74 14.09
CA SER A 164 -18.53 -1.44 14.14
C SER A 164 -19.12 -1.64 12.74
N ASN A 165 -18.91 -0.68 11.85
CA ASN A 165 -19.50 -0.59 10.52
C ASN A 165 -18.48 -0.02 9.53
N LEU A 166 -17.40 -0.77 9.30
CA LEU A 166 -16.27 -0.28 8.55
C LEU A 166 -16.62 0.00 7.09
N ASN A 167 -16.36 1.22 6.66
CA ASN A 167 -16.36 1.64 5.27
C ASN A 167 -15.00 2.30 4.96
N LEU A 168 -14.17 1.67 4.12
CA LEU A 168 -12.89 2.23 3.72
C LEU A 168 -13.11 3.31 2.66
N LYS A 169 -13.38 4.52 3.14
CA LYS A 169 -13.49 5.73 2.32
C LYS A 169 -12.22 6.55 2.44
N HIS A 170 -11.72 7.09 1.33
CA HIS A 170 -10.60 8.04 1.36
C HIS A 170 -10.92 9.36 2.08
N SER A 171 -9.90 9.97 2.70
CA SER A 171 -10.04 11.24 3.43
C SER A 171 -10.44 12.41 2.53
N GLY A 172 -10.11 12.33 1.23
CA GLY A 172 -10.21 13.46 0.30
C GLY A 172 -9.09 14.49 0.50
N GLY A 173 -8.02 14.12 1.22
CA GLY A 173 -6.90 14.97 1.58
C GLY A 173 -6.01 15.45 0.42
N PRO A 174 -4.99 16.27 0.73
CA PRO A 174 -4.05 16.82 -0.24
C PRO A 174 -3.00 15.80 -0.74
N TYR A 175 -2.85 14.67 -0.05
CA TYR A 175 -1.88 13.62 -0.36
C TYR A 175 -2.49 12.52 -1.25
N GLY A 176 -1.67 11.54 -1.64
CA GLY A 176 -2.16 10.25 -2.15
C GLY A 176 -2.37 9.31 -0.96
N GLU A 177 -3.28 8.34 -1.05
CA GLU A 177 -3.72 7.60 0.14
C GLU A 177 -3.96 6.11 -0.20
N ASN A 178 -3.45 5.20 0.64
CA ASN A 178 -3.81 3.78 0.61
C ASN A 178 -4.45 3.38 1.94
N LEU A 179 -5.51 2.57 1.86
CA LEU A 179 -6.26 2.06 3.00
C LEU A 179 -6.25 0.53 3.03
N ALA A 180 -6.16 -0.06 4.22
CA ALA A 180 -6.28 -1.50 4.41
C ALA A 180 -7.02 -1.82 5.72
N ALA A 181 -7.69 -2.97 5.76
CA ALA A 181 -8.26 -3.52 6.99
C ALA A 181 -8.11 -5.05 7.03
N GLY A 182 -7.89 -5.61 8.22
CA GLY A 182 -7.70 -7.05 8.45
C GLY A 182 -6.24 -7.52 8.42
N TYR A 183 -5.33 -6.69 7.89
CA TYR A 183 -3.90 -6.99 7.75
C TYR A 183 -3.10 -6.43 8.93
N MET A 184 -2.28 -7.27 9.57
CA MET A 184 -1.57 -6.94 10.83
C MET A 184 -0.16 -6.42 10.57
N GLY A 185 0.33 -5.54 11.45
CA GLY A 185 1.70 -5.02 11.38
C GLY A 185 1.89 -4.06 10.20
N GLY A 186 3.14 -3.80 9.87
CA GLY A 186 3.56 -2.99 8.72
C GLY A 186 3.69 -3.81 7.42
N ILE A 187 4.14 -5.07 7.47
CA ILE A 187 4.35 -5.87 6.25
C ILE A 187 3.04 -6.24 5.55
N SER A 188 2.10 -6.87 6.26
CA SER A 188 0.91 -7.46 5.61
C SER A 188 0.00 -6.48 4.82
N PRO A 189 -0.26 -5.21 5.23
CA PRO A 189 -1.03 -4.30 4.40
C PRO A 189 -0.27 -3.93 3.11
N VAL A 190 1.06 -3.80 3.16
CA VAL A 190 1.89 -3.47 1.99
C VAL A 190 1.98 -4.64 1.02
N ASP A 191 2.08 -5.88 1.52
CA ASP A 191 1.95 -7.10 0.71
C ASP A 191 0.60 -7.12 -0.02
N ALA A 192 -0.50 -6.88 0.69
CA ALA A 192 -1.85 -6.93 0.12
C ALA A 192 -2.09 -5.86 -0.96
N TRP A 193 -1.57 -4.64 -0.76
CA TRP A 193 -1.59 -3.59 -1.78
C TRP A 193 -0.70 -3.94 -2.98
N TYR A 194 0.45 -4.59 -2.75
CA TYR A 194 1.36 -4.98 -3.82
C TYR A 194 0.84 -6.14 -4.67
N ASP A 195 0.10 -7.09 -4.09
CA ASP A 195 -0.47 -8.25 -4.78
C ASP A 195 -1.45 -7.88 -5.93
N GLU A 196 -1.98 -6.65 -5.93
CA GLU A 196 -2.74 -6.08 -7.05
C GLU A 196 -1.93 -6.01 -8.37
N ILE A 197 -0.58 -6.11 -8.30
CA ILE A 197 0.30 -6.25 -9.46
C ILE A 197 -0.16 -7.36 -10.43
N SER A 198 -0.79 -8.41 -9.89
CA SER A 198 -1.34 -9.53 -10.65
C SER A 198 -2.50 -9.16 -11.58
N MET A 199 -3.09 -7.96 -11.41
CA MET A 199 -4.22 -7.44 -12.18
C MET A 199 -3.82 -6.30 -13.15
N VAL A 200 -2.54 -5.91 -13.19
CA VAL A 200 -2.03 -4.84 -14.07
C VAL A 200 -1.88 -5.32 -15.51
N ASP A 201 -2.54 -4.66 -16.46
CA ASP A 201 -2.22 -4.80 -17.89
C ASP A 201 -0.99 -3.97 -18.25
N TRP A 202 0.16 -4.63 -18.29
CA TRP A 202 1.44 -4.01 -18.65
C TRP A 202 1.52 -3.49 -20.09
N ASN A 203 0.53 -3.78 -20.96
CA ASN A 203 0.43 -3.20 -22.30
C ASN A 203 -0.34 -1.87 -22.30
N ASN A 204 -1.15 -1.62 -21.27
CA ASN A 204 -1.99 -0.42 -21.14
C ASN A 204 -2.10 -0.02 -19.66
N VAL A 205 -0.98 0.48 -19.11
CA VAL A 205 -0.89 0.87 -17.69
C VAL A 205 -1.65 2.19 -17.47
N ASP A 206 -2.77 2.08 -16.76
CA ASP A 206 -3.68 3.18 -16.41
C ASP A 206 -4.34 2.92 -15.04
N PHE A 207 -5.12 3.87 -14.54
CA PHE A 207 -5.86 3.71 -13.29
C PHE A 207 -6.96 2.64 -13.41
N THR A 208 -7.03 1.73 -12.43
CA THR A 208 -8.23 0.92 -12.19
C THR A 208 -8.49 0.82 -10.68
N GLU A 209 -9.76 0.67 -10.30
CA GLU A 209 -10.18 0.41 -8.91
C GLU A 209 -9.52 -0.85 -8.29
N SER A 210 -9.01 -1.77 -9.12
CA SER A 210 -8.37 -3.01 -8.69
C SER A 210 -6.83 -2.93 -8.65
N THR A 211 -6.23 -1.81 -9.04
CA THR A 211 -4.76 -1.62 -9.10
C THR A 211 -4.31 -0.31 -8.44
N GLY A 212 -5.24 0.44 -7.84
CA GLY A 212 -4.98 1.75 -7.25
C GLY A 212 -3.96 1.72 -6.11
N HIS A 213 -3.98 0.69 -5.26
CA HIS A 213 -3.06 0.63 -4.13
C HIS A 213 -1.65 0.27 -4.57
N PHE A 214 -1.50 -0.71 -5.47
CA PHE A 214 -0.22 -1.05 -6.08
C PHE A 214 0.39 0.14 -6.82
N THR A 215 -0.39 0.80 -7.68
CA THR A 215 0.10 1.91 -8.51
C THR A 215 0.57 3.10 -7.68
N GLN A 216 -0.10 3.42 -6.57
CA GLN A 216 0.37 4.42 -5.61
C GLN A 216 1.64 3.98 -4.88
N LEU A 217 1.72 2.72 -4.43
CA LEU A 217 2.86 2.15 -3.71
C LEU A 217 4.15 2.22 -4.53
N VAL A 218 4.09 1.83 -5.81
CA VAL A 218 5.26 1.85 -6.73
C VAL A 218 5.44 3.18 -7.49
N TRP A 219 4.60 4.19 -7.26
CA TRP A 219 4.62 5.43 -8.04
C TRP A 219 5.98 6.13 -7.96
N ARG A 220 6.69 6.20 -9.10
CA ARG A 220 8.09 6.63 -9.18
C ARG A 220 8.35 8.02 -8.60
N SER A 221 7.46 8.98 -8.85
CA SER A 221 7.62 10.38 -8.41
C SER A 221 7.23 10.62 -6.95
N THR A 222 6.61 9.65 -6.27
CA THR A 222 6.38 9.72 -4.82
C THR A 222 7.73 9.60 -4.11
N THR A 223 7.99 10.46 -3.12
CA THR A 223 9.28 10.52 -2.39
C THR A 223 9.14 10.27 -0.90
N GLN A 224 7.97 10.57 -0.33
CA GLN A 224 7.68 10.43 1.09
C GLN A 224 6.42 9.60 1.33
N VAL A 225 6.43 8.85 2.44
CA VAL A 225 5.26 8.19 3.00
C VAL A 225 5.21 8.43 4.52
N GLY A 226 4.01 8.56 5.07
CA GLY A 226 3.77 8.43 6.50
C GLY A 226 2.49 7.65 6.72
N CYS A 227 2.52 6.73 7.67
CA CYS A 227 1.40 5.81 7.91
C CYS A 227 1.02 5.77 9.39
N ALA A 228 -0.22 5.38 9.64
CA ALA A 228 -0.74 5.08 10.96
C ALA A 228 -1.60 3.81 10.94
N LYS A 229 -1.87 3.28 12.13
CA LYS A 229 -2.80 2.16 12.31
C LYS A 229 -3.75 2.41 13.49
N MET A 230 -4.97 1.91 13.38
CA MET A 230 -5.94 1.84 14.48
C MET A 230 -6.38 0.39 14.68
N MET A 231 -6.41 -0.07 15.92
CA MET A 231 -6.87 -1.43 16.24
C MET A 231 -8.39 -1.47 16.42
N CYS A 232 -9.05 -2.41 15.76
CA CYS A 232 -10.46 -2.72 15.92
C CYS A 232 -10.66 -4.03 16.66
N SER A 233 -11.58 -4.08 17.63
CA SER A 233 -11.95 -5.33 18.34
C SER A 233 -12.82 -6.29 17.52
N THR A 234 -13.21 -5.89 16.31
CA THR A 234 -14.00 -6.67 15.35
C THR A 234 -13.09 -7.48 14.42
N ALA A 235 -13.67 -8.24 13.49
CA ALA A 235 -12.92 -9.03 12.50
C ALA A 235 -11.97 -8.18 11.62
N TRP A 236 -12.16 -6.87 11.57
CA TRP A 236 -11.28 -5.92 10.89
C TRP A 236 -9.90 -5.78 11.55
N ARG A 237 -9.76 -6.07 12.86
CA ARG A 237 -8.52 -6.16 13.65
C ARG A 237 -7.59 -4.93 13.67
N GLN A 238 -7.12 -4.45 12.53
CA GLN A 238 -6.26 -3.29 12.30
C GLN A 238 -6.76 -2.60 11.03
N ILE A 239 -6.99 -1.31 11.10
CA ILE A 239 -7.11 -0.42 9.94
C ILE A 239 -5.76 0.25 9.76
N THR A 240 -5.25 0.29 8.53
CA THR A 240 -3.99 0.94 8.17
C THR A 240 -4.27 2.06 7.18
N VAL A 241 -3.70 3.24 7.44
CA VAL A 241 -3.76 4.42 6.57
C VAL A 241 -2.31 4.77 6.21
N CYS A 242 -2.01 4.94 4.92
CA CYS A 242 -0.74 5.48 4.46
C CYS A 242 -0.98 6.67 3.52
N GLU A 243 -0.29 7.77 3.79
CA GLU A 243 -0.35 9.02 3.06
C GLU A 243 0.97 9.23 2.28
N TYR A 244 0.88 9.69 1.04
CA TYR A 244 1.98 9.71 0.07
C TYR A 244 2.18 11.11 -0.54
N LEU A 245 3.44 11.54 -0.62
CA LEU A 245 3.81 12.86 -1.17
C LEU A 245 5.01 12.76 -2.14
N PRO A 246 4.94 13.38 -3.33
CA PRO A 246 3.73 13.76 -4.07
C PRO A 246 2.71 12.61 -4.19
N ARG A 247 1.44 12.93 -4.43
CA ARG A 247 0.41 11.91 -4.66
C ARG A 247 0.70 11.12 -5.94
N GLY A 248 0.38 9.83 -5.91
CA GLY A 248 0.34 8.98 -7.09
C GLY A 248 -1.00 9.10 -7.83
N ASN A 249 -1.21 8.16 -8.75
CA ASN A 249 -2.48 7.90 -9.45
C ASN A 249 -3.10 9.13 -10.14
N VAL A 250 -2.26 10.07 -10.59
CA VAL A 250 -2.70 11.26 -11.31
C VAL A 250 -3.05 10.86 -12.74
N ILE A 251 -4.34 10.88 -13.08
CA ILE A 251 -4.82 10.66 -14.44
C ILE A 251 -4.47 11.87 -15.32
N GLY A 252 -3.82 11.63 -16.46
CA GLY A 252 -3.43 12.66 -17.41
C GLY A 252 -2.21 12.28 -18.24
N LEU A 253 -1.82 13.18 -19.14
CA LEU A 253 -0.63 13.04 -19.99
C LEU A 253 0.49 13.97 -19.52
N ASN A 254 1.72 13.46 -19.55
CA ASN A 254 2.92 14.27 -19.49
C ASN A 254 3.15 14.89 -20.87
N VAL A 255 2.95 16.21 -20.97
CA VAL A 255 3.07 16.96 -22.25
C VAL A 255 4.48 16.94 -22.85
N THR A 256 5.50 16.53 -22.09
CA THR A 256 6.90 16.45 -22.56
C THR A 256 7.24 15.08 -23.13
N SER A 257 6.75 13.98 -22.53
CA SER A 257 6.97 12.61 -23.04
C SER A 257 5.90 12.17 -24.04
N GLY A 258 4.69 12.73 -23.96
CA GLY A 258 3.51 12.26 -24.69
C GLY A 258 2.84 11.03 -24.06
N HIS A 259 3.38 10.49 -22.97
CA HIS A 259 2.83 9.33 -22.26
C HIS A 259 1.79 9.74 -21.21
N SER A 260 1.04 8.75 -20.70
CA SER A 260 0.29 8.94 -19.45
C SER A 260 1.24 9.04 -18.25
N TYR A 261 0.83 9.75 -17.20
CA TYR A 261 1.60 9.77 -15.95
C TYR A 261 1.76 8.36 -15.35
N PHE A 262 0.82 7.46 -15.59
CA PHE A 262 0.92 6.04 -15.20
C PHE A 262 2.10 5.35 -15.90
N VAL A 263 2.24 5.48 -17.22
CA VAL A 263 3.38 4.91 -17.98
C VAL A 263 4.72 5.48 -17.50
N ASP A 264 4.78 6.77 -17.16
CA ASP A 264 6.02 7.40 -16.68
C ASP A 264 6.37 7.03 -15.21
N ASN A 265 5.40 6.56 -14.40
CA ASN A 265 5.58 6.33 -12.95
C ASN A 265 5.42 4.89 -12.47
N VAL A 266 4.70 4.03 -13.18
CA VAL A 266 4.42 2.63 -12.81
C VAL A 266 5.22 1.74 -13.75
N LEU A 267 6.48 1.51 -13.39
CA LEU A 267 7.40 0.69 -14.18
C LEU A 267 7.08 -0.80 -14.00
N PRO A 268 7.33 -1.67 -14.99
CA PRO A 268 7.26 -3.12 -14.80
C PRO A 268 8.34 -3.60 -13.83
N PRO A 269 8.17 -4.79 -13.20
CA PRO A 269 9.23 -5.41 -12.42
C PRO A 269 10.53 -5.58 -13.21
N LEU A 270 11.66 -5.44 -12.50
CA LEU A 270 12.98 -5.81 -12.99
C LEU A 270 13.03 -7.32 -13.29
N LYS A 271 13.81 -7.69 -14.30
CA LYS A 271 14.03 -9.08 -14.74
C LYS A 271 15.21 -9.73 -14.04
#